data_AF-A0A924Y1W8-F1
#
_entry.id   AF-A0A924Y1W8-F1
#
_cell.length_a   1.000
_cell.length_b   1.000
_cell.length_c   1.000
_cell.angle_alpha   90.00
_cell.angle_beta   90.00
_cell.angle_gamma   90.00
#
_symmetry.space_group_name_H-M   'P 1'
#
loop_
_entity.id
_entity.type
_entity.pdbx_description
1 polymer ?
#
loop_
_entity_poly.entity_id
_entity_poly.type
_entity_poly.pdbx_seq_one_letter_code
_entity_poly.pdbx_strand_id
1 'polypeptide(L)' 'AEAAEKANHHPDIDIRYNKVTLGLVTHDAGGITQSDFALAGESDEIV' A
#
# COMPACT_ATOMS: atom_id res chain seq x y z
N ALA A 1 -2.38 8.85 -2.23
CA ALA A 1 -3.83 8.58 -2.27
C ALA A 1 -4.27 8.15 -3.67
N GLU A 2 -3.91 8.91 -4.72
CA GLU A 2 -4.31 8.59 -6.10
C GLU A 2 -3.92 7.18 -6.57
N ALA A 3 -2.72 6.67 -6.21
CA ALA A 3 -2.27 5.33 -6.57
C ALA A 3 -3.15 4.21 -5.97
N ALA A 4 -3.48 4.29 -4.67
CA ALA A 4 -4.33 3.32 -3.98
C ALA A 4 -5.76 3.28 -4.53
N GLU A 5 -6.34 4.46 -4.80
CA GLU A 5 -7.67 4.60 -5.41
C GLU A 5 -7.71 3.98 -6.81
N LYS A 6 -6.68 4.24 -7.63
CA LYS A 6 -6.56 3.66 -8.97
C LYS A 6 -6.42 2.13 -8.95
N ALA A 7 -5.73 1.60 -7.95
CA ALA A 7 -5.57 0.15 -7.74
C ALA A 7 -6.79 -0.51 -7.06
N ASN A 8 -7.75 0.29 -6.56
CA ASN A 8 -8.80 -0.14 -5.63
C ASN A 8 -8.25 -1.03 -4.50
N HIS A 9 -7.05 -0.68 -4.01
CA HIS A 9 -6.29 -1.45 -3.06
C HIS A 9 -5.69 -0.50 -2.04
N HIS A 10 -6.11 -0.64 -0.79
CA HIS A 10 -5.85 0.37 0.24
C HIS A 10 -4.85 -0.17 1.26
N PRO A 11 -3.72 0.52 1.49
CA PRO A 11 -2.80 0.16 2.56
C PRO A 11 -3.35 0.58 3.93
N ASP A 12 -2.94 -0.14 4.97
CA ASP A 12 -2.97 0.36 6.34
C ASP A 12 -1.86 1.41 6.50
N ILE A 13 -2.19 2.58 7.05
CA ILE A 13 -1.24 3.70 7.17
C ILE A 13 -1.02 4.06 8.65
N ASP A 14 0.23 3.96 9.13
CA ASP A 14 0.68 4.47 10.44
C ASP A 14 1.64 5.65 10.24
N ILE A 15 1.28 6.83 10.76
CA ILE A 15 2.06 8.07 10.68
C ILE A 15 2.56 8.45 12.08
N ARG A 16 3.88 8.56 12.23
CA ARG A 16 4.54 8.98 13.48
C ARG A 16 5.52 10.11 13.22
N TYR A 17 5.06 11.33 13.47
CA TYR A 17 5.79 12.57 13.21
C TYR A 17 6.31 12.64 11.77
N ASN A 18 7.58 12.30 11.54
CA ASN A 18 8.24 12.31 10.24
C ASN A 18 8.35 10.93 9.59
N LYS A 19 7.75 9.89 10.17
CA LYS A 19 7.77 8.53 9.65
C LYS A 19 6.38 8.11 9.18
N VAL A 20 6.30 7.55 7.98
CA VAL A 20 5.11 6.90 7.43
C VAL A 20 5.42 5.42 7.24
N THR A 21 4.51 4.56 7.69
CA THR A 21 4.58 3.11 7.50
C THR A 21 3.34 2.66 6.75
N LEU A 22 3.53 1.91 5.67
CA LEU A 22 2.46 1.36 4.84
C LEU A 22 2.42 -0.17 5.03
N GLY A 23 1.27 -0.69 5.48
CA GLY A 23 0.96 -2.11 5.51
C GLY A 23 0.13 -2.50 4.30
N LEU A 24 0.58 -3.48 3.53
CA LEU A 24 -0.09 -3.93 2.31
C LEU A 24 -0.47 -5.41 2.45
N VAL A 25 -1.75 -5.69 2.39
CA VAL A 25 -2.29 -7.05 2.36
C VAL A 25 -3.57 -7.08 1.55
N THR A 26 -3.76 -8.11 0.75
CA THR A 26 -5.01 -8.34 0.03
C THR A 26 -5.99 -9.09 0.93
N HIS A 27 -6.90 -8.36 1.57
CA HIS A 27 -7.88 -8.91 2.52
C HIS A 27 -8.72 -10.04 1.93
N ASP A 28 -9.17 -9.87 0.68
CA ASP A 28 -10.01 -10.86 -0.03
C ASP A 28 -9.28 -12.18 -0.27
N ALA A 29 -7.96 -12.13 -0.49
CA ALA A 29 -7.12 -13.30 -0.67
C ALA A 29 -6.63 -13.89 0.68
N GLY A 30 -6.91 -13.23 1.79
CA GLY A 30 -6.44 -13.61 3.13
C GLY A 30 -4.91 -13.55 3.28
N GLY A 31 -4.22 -12.78 2.46
CA GLY A 31 -2.75 -12.77 2.43
C GLY A 31 -2.16 -11.84 1.37
N ILE A 32 -0.84 -11.95 1.19
CA ILE A 32 -0.08 -11.12 0.24
C ILE A 32 -0.28 -11.65 -1.18
N THR A 33 -0.59 -10.76 -2.11
CA THR A 33 -0.72 -11.04 -3.54
C THR A 33 0.19 -10.15 -4.38
N GLN A 34 0.21 -10.36 -5.69
CA GLN A 34 0.94 -9.49 -6.61
C GLN A 34 0.48 -8.03 -6.56
N SER A 35 -0.79 -7.76 -6.22
CA SER A 35 -1.31 -6.40 -6.09
C SER A 35 -0.61 -5.64 -4.96
N ASP A 36 -0.25 -6.33 -3.87
CA ASP A 36 0.51 -5.74 -2.76
C ASP A 36 1.91 -5.32 -3.21
N PHE A 37 2.59 -6.16 -4.00
CA PHE A 37 3.90 -5.84 -4.54
C PHE A 37 3.86 -4.70 -5.57
N ALA A 38 2.81 -4.64 -6.40
CA ALA A 38 2.64 -3.55 -7.36
C ALA A 38 2.46 -2.20 -6.66
N LEU A 39 1.59 -2.15 -5.64
CA LEU A 39 1.33 -0.92 -4.88
C LEU A 39 2.55 -0.50 -4.03
N ALA A 40 3.32 -1.46 -3.52
CA ALA A 40 4.59 -1.17 -2.86
C ALA A 40 5.59 -0.51 -3.82
N GLY A 41 5.74 -1.06 -5.04
CA GLY A 41 6.61 -0.50 -6.07
C GLY A 41 6.23 0.92 -6.48
N GLU A 42 4.93 1.18 -6.70
CA GLU A 42 4.45 2.54 -7.01
C GLU A 42 4.68 3.52 -5.85
N SER A 43 4.61 3.03 -4.61
CA SER A 43 4.86 3.86 -3.42
C SER A 43 6.34 4.23 -3.28
N ASP A 44 7.26 3.32 -3.61
CA ASP A 44 8.71 3.56 -3.58
C ASP A 44 9.15 4.63 -4.58
N GLU A 45 8.47 4.79 -5.72
CA GLU A 45 8.79 5.85 -6.70
C GLU A 45 8.38 7.27 -6.24
N ILE A 46 7.56 7.37 -5.19
CA ILE A 46 7.02 8.65 -4.68
C ILE A 46 7.85 9.17 -3.48
N VAL A 47 8.72 8.34 -2.90
CA VAL A 47 9.63 8.69 -1.78
C VAL A 47 10.88 9.41 -2.30
#